data_AF-A0A1Y5EPU7-F1
#
_entry.id   AF-A0A1Y5EPU7-F1
#
_cell.length_a   1.000
_cell.length_b   1.000
_cell.length_c   1.000
_cell.angle_alpha   90.00
_cell.angle_beta   90.00
_cell.angle_gamma   90.00
#
_symmetry.space_group_name_H-M   'P 1'
#
loop_
_entity.id
_entity.type
_entity.pdbx_description
1 polymer ?
#
loop_
_entity_poly.entity_id
_entity_poly.type
_entity_poly.pdbx_seq_one_letter_code
_entity_poly.pdbx_strand_id
1 'polypeptide(L)'
;MRIIGFEIENKKGLWSALLGLFASIVMAMGSDGLLGGVANLTSDWGDVNAAVSTLHSYNVNEVGGRAILTQKDTGFNELREVLSTKVPWLKYNKPDYFLMNTPATIGGAPRKVVHAIFKQKGETISDFYIIDGWISQEKQKDYLYKGLFILFMSFCMAASQYVRLA
;
A
#
# COMPACT_ATOMS: atom_id res chain seq x y z
N MET A 1 15.15 -53.45 -27.61
CA MET A 1 15.41 -52.50 -26.51
C MET A 1 14.29 -51.47 -26.53
N ARG A 2 13.29 -51.60 -25.63
CA ARG A 2 12.15 -50.67 -25.54
C ARG A 2 12.64 -49.43 -24.81
N ILE A 3 12.73 -48.30 -25.52
CA ILE A 3 12.79 -46.99 -24.86
C ILE A 3 11.39 -46.77 -24.31
N ILE A 4 11.20 -47.06 -23.03
CA ILE A 4 9.97 -46.75 -22.31
C ILE A 4 9.92 -45.24 -22.20
N GLY A 5 8.94 -44.63 -22.88
CA GLY A 5 8.66 -43.20 -22.81
C GLY A 5 8.41 -42.81 -21.36
N PHE A 6 9.31 -42.02 -20.79
CA PHE A 6 9.02 -41.26 -19.59
C PHE A 6 8.05 -40.14 -19.98
N GLU A 7 6.75 -40.40 -19.90
CA GLU A 7 5.80 -39.32 -19.64
C GLU A 7 6.12 -38.79 -18.24
N ILE A 8 6.97 -37.77 -18.18
CA ILE A 8 7.09 -36.96 -16.97
C ILE A 8 5.74 -36.25 -16.87
N GLU A 9 4.85 -36.69 -15.99
CA GLU A 9 3.69 -35.90 -15.59
C GLU A 9 4.24 -34.59 -14.98
N ASN A 10 4.39 -33.56 -15.82
CA ASN A 10 4.99 -32.29 -15.46
C ASN A 10 4.02 -31.41 -14.64
N LYS A 11 3.18 -32.05 -13.82
CA LYS A 11 2.17 -31.40 -12.97
C LYS A 11 2.82 -30.37 -12.05
N LYS A 12 3.96 -30.71 -11.44
CA LYS A 12 4.71 -29.79 -10.57
C LYS A 12 5.29 -28.58 -11.32
N GLY A 13 5.73 -28.76 -12.57
CA GLY A 13 6.23 -27.67 -13.43
C GLY A 13 5.10 -26.76 -13.89
N LEU A 14 3.93 -27.33 -14.21
CA LEU A 14 2.72 -26.56 -14.50
C LEU A 14 2.28 -25.72 -13.28
N TRP A 15 2.25 -26.31 -12.09
CA TRP A 15 1.92 -25.58 -10.85
C TRP A 15 2.93 -24.47 -10.54
N SER A 16 4.22 -24.74 -10.72
CA SER A 16 5.26 -23.70 -10.59
C SER A 16 5.04 -22.54 -11.55
N ALA A 17 4.74 -22.82 -12.83
CA ALA A 17 4.46 -21.79 -13.82
C ALA A 17 3.21 -20.97 -13.48
N LEU A 18 2.14 -21.61 -13.01
CA LEU A 18 0.92 -20.93 -12.56
C LEU A 18 1.18 -20.03 -11.35
N LEU A 19 1.99 -20.50 -10.38
CA LEU A 19 2.39 -19.67 -9.24
C LEU A 19 3.27 -18.50 -9.67
N GLY A 20 4.16 -18.69 -10.64
CA GLY A 20 4.97 -17.60 -11.21
C GLY A 20 4.10 -16.53 -11.88
N LEU A 21 3.10 -16.94 -12.67
CA LEU A 21 2.12 -16.03 -13.26
C LEU A 21 1.33 -15.27 -12.18
N PHE A 22 0.85 -16.00 -11.15
CA PHE A 22 0.10 -15.40 -10.06
C PHE A 22 0.96 -14.40 -9.25
N ALA A 23 2.25 -14.70 -9.03
CA ALA A 23 3.19 -13.78 -8.40
C ALA A 23 3.30 -12.47 -9.20
N SER A 24 3.40 -12.53 -10.53
CA SER A 24 3.44 -11.34 -11.39
C SER A 24 2.16 -10.50 -11.28
N ILE A 25 0.98 -11.14 -11.25
CA ILE A 25 -0.30 -10.46 -11.07
C ILE A 25 -0.34 -9.74 -9.71
N VAL A 26 0.04 -10.43 -8.64
CA VAL A 26 0.07 -9.87 -7.28
C VAL A 26 1.03 -8.68 -7.19
N MET A 27 2.23 -8.77 -7.78
CA MET A 27 3.16 -7.62 -7.81
C MET A 27 2.57 -6.43 -8.59
N ALA A 28 1.88 -6.68 -9.70
CA ALA A 28 1.25 -5.63 -10.50
C ALA A 28 0.10 -4.89 -9.78
N MET A 29 -0.54 -5.53 -8.78
CA MET A 29 -1.55 -4.87 -7.92
C MET A 29 -0.96 -3.75 -7.04
N GLY A 30 0.36 -3.66 -6.90
CA GLY A 30 1.02 -2.53 -6.23
C GLY A 30 1.02 -1.24 -7.03
N SER A 31 0.75 -1.29 -8.34
CA SER A 31 0.75 -0.12 -9.23
C SER A 31 -0.53 0.74 -9.10
N ASP A 32 -0.55 1.87 -9.80
CA ASP A 32 -1.75 2.71 -9.98
C ASP A 32 -2.59 2.30 -11.22
N GLY A 33 -2.20 1.21 -11.90
CA GLY A 33 -2.91 0.69 -13.06
C GLY A 33 -4.19 -0.08 -12.71
N LEU A 34 -4.80 -0.74 -13.70
CA LEU A 34 -6.07 -1.47 -13.55
C LEU A 34 -6.05 -2.48 -12.39
N LEU A 35 -5.01 -3.30 -12.29
CA LEU A 35 -4.85 -4.26 -11.20
C LEU A 35 -4.66 -3.57 -9.84
N GLY A 36 -4.03 -2.40 -9.85
CA GLY A 36 -3.93 -1.51 -8.70
C GLY A 36 -5.27 -1.00 -8.19
N GLY A 37 -6.17 -0.65 -9.12
CA GLY A 37 -7.54 -0.26 -8.82
C GLY A 37 -8.35 -1.40 -8.20
N VAL A 38 -8.18 -2.63 -8.69
CA VAL A 38 -8.80 -3.82 -8.06
C VAL A 38 -8.27 -4.02 -6.64
N ALA A 39 -6.96 -3.88 -6.45
CA ALA A 39 -6.32 -3.93 -5.14
C ALA A 39 -6.95 -2.96 -4.14
N ASN A 40 -7.22 -1.73 -4.59
CA ASN A 40 -7.88 -0.69 -3.79
C ASN A 40 -9.34 -1.02 -3.44
N LEU A 41 -10.00 -1.96 -4.13
CA LEU A 41 -11.38 -2.35 -3.81
C LEU A 41 -11.45 -3.56 -2.87
N THR A 42 -10.41 -4.38 -2.85
CA THR A 42 -10.43 -5.69 -2.20
C THR A 42 -9.43 -5.83 -1.05
N SER A 43 -8.80 -4.74 -0.59
CA SER A 43 -7.80 -4.76 0.48
C SER A 43 -7.84 -3.49 1.33
N ASP A 44 -7.11 -3.50 2.44
CA ASP A 44 -6.93 -2.37 3.36
C ASP A 44 -6.43 -1.08 2.67
N TRP A 45 -5.79 -1.21 1.49
CA TRP A 45 -5.42 -0.07 0.66
C TRP A 45 -6.63 0.73 0.17
N GLY A 46 -7.81 0.11 0.10
CA GLY A 46 -9.08 0.81 -0.14
C GLY A 46 -9.45 1.75 0.98
N ASP A 47 -9.29 1.31 2.22
CA ASP A 47 -9.55 2.13 3.40
C ASP A 47 -8.52 3.27 3.49
N VAL A 48 -7.23 3.00 3.23
CA VAL A 48 -6.21 4.05 3.11
C VAL A 48 -6.62 5.09 2.05
N ASN A 49 -7.10 4.67 0.88
CA ASN A 49 -7.56 5.60 -0.15
C ASN A 49 -8.81 6.39 0.26
N ALA A 50 -9.73 5.80 1.00
CA ALA A 50 -10.89 6.50 1.54
C ALA A 50 -10.48 7.60 2.54
N ALA A 51 -9.51 7.29 3.40
CA ALA A 51 -8.93 8.27 4.33
C ALA A 51 -8.19 9.40 3.61
N VAL A 52 -7.39 9.07 2.58
CA VAL A 52 -6.71 10.05 1.71
C VAL A 52 -7.74 10.92 0.99
N SER A 53 -8.80 10.34 0.44
CA SER A 53 -9.89 11.06 -0.24
C SER A 53 -10.59 12.03 0.71
N THR A 54 -10.83 11.62 1.97
CA THR A 54 -11.41 12.48 3.01
C THR A 54 -10.50 13.66 3.35
N LEU A 55 -9.18 13.43 3.43
CA LEU A 55 -8.22 14.53 3.58
C LEU A 55 -8.16 15.39 2.31
N HIS A 56 -8.38 14.82 1.13
CA HIS A 56 -8.27 15.50 -0.15
C HIS A 56 -9.54 16.24 -0.59
N SER A 57 -10.72 15.92 -0.05
CA SER A 57 -12.05 16.46 -0.45
C SER A 57 -12.23 17.95 -0.17
N TYR A 58 -11.15 18.65 0.14
CA TYR A 58 -11.14 20.07 0.40
C TYR A 58 -11.27 20.90 -0.88
N ASN A 59 -12.17 21.89 -0.86
CA ASN A 59 -12.33 22.87 -1.93
C ASN A 59 -11.18 23.88 -1.90
N VAL A 60 -10.26 23.77 -2.86
CA VAL A 60 -9.07 24.62 -2.99
C VAL A 60 -9.40 26.11 -3.17
N ASN A 61 -10.63 26.41 -3.58
CA ASN A 61 -11.09 27.78 -3.82
C ASN A 61 -11.57 28.50 -2.55
N GLU A 62 -11.69 27.81 -1.42
CA GLU A 62 -11.97 28.45 -0.13
C GLU A 62 -10.63 28.73 0.60
N VAL A 63 -10.48 29.93 1.14
CA VAL A 63 -9.30 30.30 1.95
C VAL A 63 -9.60 29.94 3.40
N GLY A 64 -8.74 29.14 4.03
CA GLY A 64 -8.81 28.82 5.47
C GLY A 64 -9.57 27.55 5.84
N GLY A 65 -10.02 26.77 4.87
CA GLY A 65 -10.72 25.52 5.15
C GLY A 65 -9.78 24.36 5.49
N ARG A 66 -10.42 23.34 6.05
CA ARG A 66 -9.80 22.29 6.86
C ARG A 66 -10.48 20.99 6.53
N ALA A 67 -9.71 19.96 6.22
CA ALA A 67 -10.21 18.59 6.17
C ALA A 67 -9.77 17.87 7.45
N ILE A 68 -10.71 17.21 8.11
CA ILE A 68 -10.46 16.48 9.35
C ILE A 68 -10.76 15.01 9.10
N LEU A 69 -9.81 14.15 9.46
CA LEU A 69 -9.99 12.71 9.50
C LEU A 69 -9.93 12.26 10.96
N THR A 70 -11.07 11.82 11.48
CA THR A 70 -11.26 11.38 12.86
C THR A 70 -11.12 9.87 13.00
N GLN A 71 -10.98 9.39 14.24
CA GLN A 71 -10.93 7.94 14.54
C GLN A 71 -12.16 7.14 14.11
N LYS A 72 -13.28 7.80 13.80
CA LYS A 72 -14.52 7.15 13.37
C LYS A 72 -14.59 6.98 11.85
N ASP A 73 -13.74 7.68 11.11
CA ASP A 73 -13.73 7.66 9.66
C ASP A 73 -13.02 6.41 9.14
N THR A 74 -13.53 5.85 8.04
CA THR A 74 -12.95 4.69 7.37
C THR A 74 -11.51 4.99 6.96
N GLY A 75 -10.60 4.05 7.23
CA GLY A 75 -9.19 4.19 6.87
C GLY A 75 -8.32 4.98 7.85
N PHE A 76 -8.87 5.50 8.95
CA PHE A 76 -8.07 6.25 9.92
C PHE A 76 -6.92 5.42 10.50
N ASN A 77 -7.19 4.17 10.88
CA ASN A 77 -6.20 3.33 11.53
C ASN A 77 -5.14 2.84 10.53
N GLU A 78 -5.58 2.47 9.34
CA GLU A 78 -4.78 1.99 8.22
C GLU A 78 -3.85 3.11 7.74
N LEU A 79 -4.38 4.32 7.55
CA LEU A 79 -3.56 5.50 7.22
C LEU A 79 -2.54 5.80 8.33
N ARG A 80 -2.96 5.78 9.60
CA ARG A 80 -2.03 6.00 10.74
C ARG A 80 -0.90 4.97 10.72
N GLU A 81 -1.21 3.71 10.48
CA GLU A 81 -0.22 2.64 10.42
C GLU A 81 0.81 2.92 9.31
N VAL A 82 0.36 3.24 8.10
CA VAL A 82 1.24 3.61 6.98
C VAL A 82 2.11 4.82 7.35
N LEU A 83 1.51 5.88 7.89
CA LEU A 83 2.24 7.08 8.30
C LEU A 83 3.29 6.79 9.39
N SER A 84 2.99 5.89 10.33
CA SER A 84 3.91 5.53 11.41
C SER A 84 5.20 4.87 10.92
N THR A 85 5.23 4.33 9.70
CA THR A 85 6.45 3.78 9.07
C THR A 85 7.46 4.86 8.68
N LYS A 86 7.00 6.08 8.39
CA LYS A 86 7.83 7.24 7.98
C LYS A 86 7.98 8.26 9.09
N VAL A 87 7.06 8.26 10.06
CA VAL A 87 6.96 9.24 11.14
C VAL A 87 7.02 8.49 12.47
N PRO A 88 8.22 8.22 13.02
CA PRO A 88 8.39 7.28 14.13
C PRO A 88 7.62 7.65 15.41
N TRP A 89 7.39 8.93 15.66
CA TRP A 89 6.66 9.38 16.84
C TRP A 89 5.16 9.03 16.79
N LEU A 90 4.58 8.80 15.61
CA LEU A 90 3.20 8.29 15.48
C LEU A 90 3.06 6.83 15.93
N LYS A 91 4.17 6.08 16.02
CA LYS A 91 4.15 4.70 16.50
C LYS A 91 3.76 4.60 17.98
N TYR A 92 4.19 5.59 18.77
CA TYR A 92 4.00 5.61 20.22
C TYR A 92 2.87 6.56 20.65
N ASN A 93 2.51 7.52 19.80
CA ASN A 93 1.47 8.50 20.07
C ASN A 93 0.31 8.30 19.09
N LYS A 94 -0.88 7.98 19.62
CA LYS A 94 -2.11 7.87 18.81
C LYS A 94 -2.78 9.24 18.70
N PRO A 95 -2.89 9.82 17.49
CA PRO A 95 -3.57 11.10 17.33
C PRO A 95 -5.08 10.95 17.55
N ASP A 96 -5.70 12.04 18.02
CA ASP A 96 -7.15 12.15 18.15
C ASP A 96 -7.79 12.26 16.75
N TYR A 97 -7.16 13.02 15.86
CA TYR A 97 -7.54 13.17 14.46
C TYR A 97 -6.35 13.69 13.64
N PHE A 98 -6.43 13.53 12.32
CA PHE A 98 -5.56 14.22 11.37
C PHE A 98 -6.27 15.45 10.83
N LEU A 99 -5.53 16.54 10.66
CA LEU A 99 -6.02 17.80 10.11
C LEU A 99 -5.17 18.16 8.91
N MET A 100 -5.78 18.30 7.74
CA MET A 100 -5.15 18.96 6.61
C MET A 100 -5.57 20.42 6.59
N ASN A 101 -4.59 21.32 6.54
CA ASN A 101 -4.81 22.75 6.35
C ASN A 101 -3.99 23.27 5.17
N THR A 102 -4.40 24.41 4.64
CA THR A 102 -3.59 25.18 3.71
C THR A 102 -3.24 26.51 4.40
N PRO A 103 -2.06 26.64 5.01
CA PRO A 103 -1.66 27.92 5.60
C PRO A 103 -1.64 28.99 4.52
N ALA A 104 -2.20 30.17 4.83
CA ALA A 104 -2.19 31.30 3.92
C ALA A 104 -0.73 31.77 3.73
N THR A 105 -0.17 31.52 2.56
CA THR A 105 1.15 32.01 2.17
C THR A 105 1.01 33.29 1.36
N ILE A 106 1.61 34.39 1.82
CA ILE A 106 1.68 35.63 1.04
C ILE A 106 2.70 35.41 -0.08
N GLY A 107 2.22 35.37 -1.33
CA GLY A 107 3.08 35.28 -2.53
C GLY A 107 3.65 33.89 -2.84
N GLY A 108 3.13 32.82 -2.22
CA GLY A 108 3.54 31.43 -2.48
C GLY A 108 2.38 30.55 -2.96
N ALA A 109 2.69 29.42 -3.60
CA ALA A 109 1.67 28.42 -3.90
C ALA A 109 1.08 27.87 -2.58
N PRO A 110 -0.25 27.72 -2.46
CA PRO A 110 -0.88 27.16 -1.28
C PRO A 110 -0.41 25.70 -1.12
N ARG A 111 0.16 25.36 0.04
CA ARG A 111 0.59 24.00 0.35
C ARG A 111 -0.45 23.33 1.22
N LYS A 112 -0.79 22.08 0.91
CA LYS A 112 -1.63 21.23 1.76
C LYS A 112 -0.73 20.56 2.78
N VAL A 113 -0.84 20.93 4.06
CA VAL A 113 -0.02 20.36 5.14
C VAL A 113 -0.91 19.50 6.02
N VAL A 114 -0.45 18.29 6.34
CA VAL A 114 -1.15 17.38 7.25
C VAL A 114 -0.52 17.46 8.64
N HIS A 115 -1.38 17.60 9.64
CA HIS A 115 -1.04 17.65 11.05
C HIS A 115 -1.68 16.46 11.78
N ALA A 116 -0.95 15.89 12.73
CA ALA A 116 -1.51 15.01 13.74
C ALA A 116 -1.91 15.85 14.96
N ILE A 117 -3.15 15.72 15.42
CA ILE A 117 -3.60 16.45 16.61
C ILE A 117 -3.63 15.52 17.82
N PHE A 118 -3.02 15.96 18.91
CA PHE A 118 -2.98 15.29 20.21
C PHE A 118 -3.43 16.26 21.30
N LYS A 119 -4.49 15.95 22.04
CA LYS A 119 -4.96 16.77 23.17
C LYS A 119 -5.03 18.26 22.82
N GLN A 120 -5.59 18.57 21.65
CA GLN A 120 -5.72 19.92 21.07
C GLN A 120 -4.40 20.62 20.68
N LYS A 121 -3.26 19.92 20.65
CA LYS A 121 -2.00 20.40 20.09
C LYS A 121 -1.73 19.72 18.75
N GLY A 122 -1.40 20.51 17.73
CA GLY A 122 -1.07 20.00 16.40
C GLY A 122 0.42 19.88 16.18
N GLU A 123 0.86 18.69 15.76
CA GLU A 123 2.21 18.45 15.28
C GLU A 123 2.17 18.23 13.76
N THR A 124 3.02 18.96 13.04
CA THR A 124 3.12 18.84 11.58
C THR A 124 3.75 17.50 11.19
N ILE A 125 3.09 16.77 10.29
CA ILE A 125 3.64 15.54 9.72
C ILE A 125 4.47 15.88 8.48
N SER A 126 3.79 16.35 7.43
CA SER A 126 4.41 16.69 6.15
C SER A 126 3.40 17.35 5.22
N ASP A 127 3.90 17.79 4.06
CA ASP A 127 3.04 18.19 2.95
C ASP A 127 2.29 16.96 2.41
N PHE A 128 1.03 17.14 2.01
CA PHE A 128 0.15 16.06 1.59
C PHE A 128 0.71 15.28 0.39
N TYR A 129 1.38 15.94 -0.55
CA TYR A 129 1.99 15.25 -1.70
C TYR A 129 3.12 14.30 -1.30
N ILE A 130 3.83 14.60 -0.20
CA ILE A 130 4.86 13.72 0.35
C ILE A 130 4.20 12.48 0.95
N ILE A 131 3.10 12.69 1.70
CA ILE A 131 2.31 11.61 2.28
C ILE A 131 1.73 10.69 1.20
N ASP A 132 1.18 11.26 0.14
CA ASP A 132 0.66 10.50 -1.01
C ASP A 132 1.76 9.64 -1.65
N GLY A 133 2.96 10.20 -1.81
CA GLY A 133 4.14 9.46 -2.25
C GLY A 133 4.53 8.32 -1.32
N TRP A 134 4.45 8.51 0.00
CA TRP A 134 4.71 7.45 0.97
C TRP A 134 3.69 6.32 0.90
N ILE A 135 2.41 6.65 0.74
CA ILE A 135 1.33 5.67 0.62
C ILE A 135 1.53 4.82 -0.63
N SER A 136 1.82 5.44 -1.78
CA SER A 136 2.13 4.72 -3.02
C SER A 136 3.34 3.79 -2.86
N GLN A 137 4.42 4.26 -2.21
CA GLN A 137 5.61 3.44 -1.96
C GLN A 137 5.34 2.24 -1.04
N GLU A 138 4.60 2.43 0.06
CA GLU A 138 4.29 1.33 0.97
C GLU A 138 3.32 0.32 0.31
N LYS A 139 2.38 0.77 -0.54
CA LYS A 139 1.53 -0.11 -1.35
C LYS A 139 2.36 -0.96 -2.30
N GLN A 140 3.24 -0.33 -3.08
CA GLN A 140 4.12 -1.05 -4.01
C GLN A 140 4.97 -2.08 -3.28
N LYS A 141 5.52 -1.70 -2.13
CA LYS A 141 6.36 -2.58 -1.29
C LYS A 141 5.57 -3.78 -0.74
N ASP A 142 4.35 -3.57 -0.23
CA ASP A 142 3.50 -4.64 0.30
C ASP A 142 3.20 -5.69 -0.78
N TYR A 143 2.72 -5.27 -1.95
CA TYR A 143 2.43 -6.17 -3.07
C TYR A 143 3.68 -6.81 -3.68
N LEU A 144 4.81 -6.10 -3.69
CA LEU A 144 6.10 -6.66 -4.09
C LEU A 144 6.50 -7.82 -3.18
N TYR A 145 6.44 -7.66 -1.85
CA TYR A 145 6.80 -8.74 -0.92
C TYR A 145 5.84 -9.92 -0.99
N LYS A 146 4.53 -9.67 -1.09
CA LYS A 146 3.52 -10.73 -1.29
C LYS A 146 3.78 -11.52 -2.56
N GLY A 147 4.08 -10.84 -3.67
CA GLY A 147 4.41 -11.48 -4.94
C GLY A 147 5.75 -12.23 -4.92
N LEU A 148 6.79 -11.65 -4.31
CA LEU A 148 8.09 -12.31 -4.15
C LEU A 148 7.98 -13.60 -3.32
N PHE A 149 7.14 -13.61 -2.30
CA PHE A 149 6.88 -14.82 -1.52
C PHE A 149 6.25 -15.93 -2.38
N ILE A 150 5.25 -15.59 -3.20
CA ILE A 150 4.63 -16.55 -4.13
C ILE A 150 5.65 -17.05 -5.16
N LEU A 151 6.51 -16.16 -5.68
CA LEU A 151 7.57 -16.51 -6.61
C LEU A 151 8.59 -17.45 -5.97
N PHE A 152 8.94 -17.22 -4.71
CA PHE A 152 9.80 -18.12 -3.94
C PHE A 152 9.16 -19.51 -3.80
N MET A 153 7.86 -19.58 -3.50
CA MET A 153 7.14 -20.86 -3.44
C MET A 153 7.09 -21.56 -4.81
N SER A 154 6.89 -20.82 -5.90
CA SER A 154 6.97 -21.32 -7.27
C SER A 154 8.34 -21.95 -7.55
N PHE A 155 9.43 -21.28 -7.14
CA PHE A 155 10.78 -21.79 -7.26
C PHE A 155 10.99 -23.07 -6.44
N CYS A 156 10.56 -23.12 -5.17
CA CYS A 156 10.67 -24.31 -4.34
C CYS A 156 9.93 -25.52 -4.96
N MET A 157 8.75 -25.31 -5.54
CA MET A 157 8.01 -26.37 -6.23
C MET A 157 8.76 -26.89 -7.46
N ALA A 158 9.30 -26.00 -8.29
CA ALA A 158 10.15 -26.39 -9.42
C ALA A 158 11.40 -27.15 -8.96
N ALA A 159 12.12 -26.63 -7.96
CA ALA A 159 13.32 -27.27 -7.41
C ALA A 159 13.02 -28.69 -6.87
N SER A 160 11.85 -28.90 -6.25
CA SER A 160 11.42 -30.22 -5.77
C SER A 160 11.22 -31.27 -6.87
N GLN A 161 11.16 -30.87 -8.15
CA GLN A 161 11.13 -31.79 -9.27
C GLN A 161 12.49 -32.42 -9.54
N TYR A 162 13.57 -31.72 -9.18
CA TYR A 162 14.95 -32.13 -9.41
C TYR A 162 15.54 -32.88 -8.21
N VAL A 163 14.97 -32.68 -7.02
CA VAL A 163 15.25 -33.50 -5.84
C VAL A 163 14.49 -34.83 -5.96
N ARG A 164 15.01 -35.76 -6.78
CA ARG A 164 14.69 -37.17 -6.59
C ARG A 164 15.32 -37.60 -5.26
N LEU A 165 14.51 -38.21 -4.39
CA LEU A 165 14.94 -38.92 -3.18
C LEU A 165 16.21 -39.72 -3.50
N ALA A 166 17.34 -39.30 -2.94
CA ALA A 166 18.53 -40.12 -2.79
C ALA A 166 18.27 -41.19 -1.72
#